data_AF-A0A0F8ZTF2-F1
#
_entry.id   AF-A0A0F8ZTF2-F1
#
_cell.length_a   1.000
_cell.length_b   1.000
_cell.length_c   1.000
_cell.angle_alpha   90.00
_cell.angle_beta   90.00
_cell.angle_gamma   90.00
#
_symmetry.space_group_name_H-M   'P 1'
#
loop_
_entity.id
_entity.type
_entity.pdbx_description
1 polymer ?
#
loop_
_entity_poly.entity_id
_entity_poly.type
_entity_poly.pdbx_seq_one_letter_code
_entity_poly.pdbx_strand_id
1 'polypeptide(L)' 'MVKSKRAPILQPPRLQKYEVNVDSAHCDGCKLCIEFCPKEVLGTDAEKFNSRMLHYCIAVNPDDCTG' A
#
# COMPACT_ATOMS: atom_id res chain seq x y z
N MET A 1 9.88 -15.91 18.71
CA MET A 1 9.06 -14.99 19.55
C MET A 1 9.26 -15.29 21.02
N VAL A 2 9.86 -14.37 21.78
CA VAL A 2 9.96 -14.48 23.24
C VAL A 2 8.56 -14.25 23.83
N LYS A 3 7.91 -15.30 24.35
CA LYS A 3 6.64 -15.20 25.05
C LYS A 3 6.88 -14.65 26.47
N SER A 4 7.03 -13.34 26.57
CA SER A 4 7.11 -12.61 27.84
C SER A 4 5.71 -12.43 28.42
N LYS A 5 5.52 -12.76 29.71
CA LYS A 5 4.28 -12.49 30.47
C LYS A 5 4.11 -11.02 30.89
N ARG A 6 5.03 -10.13 30.49
CA ARG A 6 5.01 -8.73 30.91
C ARG A 6 3.98 -7.95 30.10
N ALA A 7 3.03 -7.31 30.78
CA ALA A 7 2.15 -6.32 30.18
C ALA A 7 2.96 -5.06 29.78
N PRO A 8 2.63 -4.41 28.65
CA PRO A 8 3.29 -3.17 28.26
C PRO A 8 3.00 -2.05 29.27
N ILE A 9 4.02 -1.27 29.62
CA ILE A 9 3.90 -0.09 30.51
C ILE A 9 3.09 1.01 29.83
N LEU A 10 3.26 1.13 28.51
CA LEU A 10 2.54 2.08 27.67
C LEU A 10 1.26 1.45 27.13
N GLN A 11 0.26 2.28 26.89
CA GLN A 11 -0.94 1.85 26.19
C GLN A 11 -0.54 1.28 24.81
N PRO A 12 -1.09 0.12 24.42
CA PRO A 12 -0.80 -0.44 23.12
C PRO A 12 -1.21 0.55 22.02
N PRO A 13 -0.45 0.63 20.91
CA PRO A 13 -0.79 1.51 19.82
C PRO A 13 -2.17 1.12 19.27
N ARG A 14 -2.98 2.13 18.94
CA ARG A 14 -4.27 1.89 18.29
C ARG A 14 -4.00 1.28 16.90
N LEU A 15 -4.68 0.18 16.59
CA LEU A 15 -4.69 -0.39 15.25
C LEU A 15 -5.37 0.61 14.31
N GLN A 16 -4.58 1.35 13.53
CA GLN A 16 -5.05 2.20 12.46
C GLN A 16 -5.05 1.40 11.16
N LYS A 17 -6.09 1.57 10.34
CA LYS A 17 -6.12 1.06 8.97
C LYS A 17 -5.77 2.20 8.03
N TYR A 18 -4.96 1.89 7.03
CA TYR A 18 -4.54 2.84 6.00
C TYR A 18 -4.98 2.35 4.64
N GLU A 19 -5.22 3.28 3.73
CA GLU A 19 -5.60 3.00 2.34
C GLU A 19 -4.78 3.92 1.43
N VAL A 20 -4.32 3.37 0.30
CA VAL A 20 -3.62 4.12 -0.73
C VAL A 20 -4.60 4.39 -1.88
N ASN A 21 -4.89 5.67 -2.11
CA ASN A 21 -5.69 6.10 -3.26
C ASN A 21 -4.78 6.76 -4.31
N VAL A 22 -4.80 6.26 -5.54
CA VAL A 22 -3.99 6.77 -6.65
C VAL A 22 -4.86 7.58 -7.59
N ASP A 23 -4.54 8.87 -7.75
CA ASP A 23 -5.12 9.67 -8.82
C ASP A 23 -4.51 9.26 -10.17
N SER A 24 -5.31 8.57 -10.99
CA SER A 24 -4.88 8.04 -12.28
C SER A 24 -4.55 9.14 -13.30
N ALA A 25 -5.08 10.36 -13.16
CA ALA A 25 -4.76 11.47 -14.06
C ALA A 25 -3.33 11.99 -13.84
N HIS A 26 -2.85 11.94 -12.59
CA HIS A 26 -1.53 12.40 -12.19
C HIS A 26 -0.47 11.29 -12.14
N CYS A 27 -0.88 10.02 -12.14
CA CYS A 27 0.05 8.90 -12.17
C CYS A 27 0.74 8.77 -13.53
N ASP A 28 2.07 8.90 -13.54
CA ASP A 28 2.90 8.76 -14.75
C ASP A 28 3.28 7.30 -15.06
N GLY A 29 2.80 6.32 -14.29
CA GLY A 29 3.10 4.89 -14.52
C GLY A 29 4.57 4.52 -14.32
N CYS A 30 5.34 5.30 -13.54
CA CYS A 30 6.78 5.11 -13.34
C CYS A 30 7.17 3.85 -12.52
N LYS A 31 6.19 3.20 -11.87
CA LYS A 31 6.34 1.98 -11.06
C LYS A 31 7.22 2.07 -9.82
N LEU A 32 7.79 3.23 -9.50
CA LEU A 32 8.62 3.40 -8.30
C LEU A 32 7.85 3.07 -7.02
N CYS A 33 6.61 3.49 -6.88
CA CYS A 33 5.81 3.16 -5.70
C CYS A 33 5.59 1.65 -5.51
N ILE A 34 5.54 0.88 -6.61
CA ILE A 34 5.37 -0.58 -6.60
C ILE A 34 6.65 -1.24 -6.10
N GLU A 35 7.80 -0.87 -6.69
CA GLU A 35 9.13 -1.39 -6.33
C GLU A 35 9.48 -1.11 -4.86
N PHE A 36 9.10 0.07 -4.35
CA PHE A 36 9.42 0.48 -2.99
C PHE A 36 8.46 -0.05 -1.93
N CYS A 37 7.29 -0.57 -2.30
CA CYS A 37 6.32 -1.05 -1.34
C CYS A 37 6.79 -2.39 -0.72
N PRO A 38 7.20 -2.43 0.56
CA PRO A 38 7.77 -3.64 1.16
C PRO A 38 6.76 -4.77 1.37
N LYS A 39 5.47 -4.44 1.24
CA LYS A 39 4.33 -5.37 1.39
C LYS A 39 3.72 -5.76 0.05
N GLU A 40 4.25 -5.24 -1.07
CA GLU A 40 3.75 -5.57 -2.41
C GLU A 40 2.23 -5.32 -2.55
N VAL A 41 1.73 -4.29 -1.85
CA VAL A 41 0.31 -3.87 -1.84
C VAL A 41 -0.09 -3.23 -3.16
N LEU A 42 0.88 -2.64 -3.87
CA LEU A 42 0.69 -1.85 -5.08
C LEU A 42 1.09 -2.65 -6.32
N GLY A 43 0.40 -2.42 -7.43
CA GLY A 43 0.68 -3.07 -8.70
C GLY A 43 0.13 -2.30 -9.90
N THR A 44 0.21 -2.92 -11.07
CA THR A 44 -0.44 -2.44 -12.30
C THR A 44 -1.30 -3.55 -12.89
N ASP A 45 -2.36 -3.18 -13.60
CA ASP A 45 -3.23 -4.09 -14.32
C ASP A 45 -3.06 -3.86 -15.84
N ALA A 46 -2.90 -4.94 -16.60
CA ALA A 46 -2.68 -4.90 -18.04
C ALA A 46 -3.90 -4.37 -18.80
N GLU A 47 -5.11 -4.47 -18.24
CA GLU A 47 -6.34 -3.98 -18.87
C GLU A 47 -6.72 -2.57 -18.42
N LYS A 48 -6.02 -2.01 -17.42
CA LYS A 48 -6.29 -0.66 -16.91
C LYS A 48 -5.25 0.35 -17.37
N PHE A 49 -5.75 1.43 -17.95
CA PHE A 49 -4.97 2.57 -18.36
C PHE A 49 -5.73 3.87 -18.08
N ASN A 50 -4.99 4.96 -17.90
CA ASN A 50 -5.57 6.30 -17.74
C ASN A 50 -5.83 6.95 -19.12
N SER A 51 -6.34 8.19 -19.11
CA SER A 51 -6.58 9.00 -20.32
C SER A 51 -5.33 9.27 -21.16
N ARG A 52 -4.13 9.07 -20.59
CA ARG A 52 -2.82 9.20 -21.23
C ARG A 52 -2.28 7.85 -21.73
N MET A 53 -3.08 6.80 -21.72
CA MET A 53 -2.72 5.42 -22.11
C MET A 53 -1.57 4.82 -21.28
N LEU A 54 -1.45 5.22 -20.00
CA LEU A 54 -0.45 4.68 -19.08
C LEU A 54 -1.11 3.69 -18.13
N HIS A 55 -0.44 2.56 -17.88
CA HIS A 55 -0.78 1.66 -16.78
C HIS A 55 -0.45 2.34 -15.46
N TYR A 56 -1.48 2.89 -14.82
CA TYR A 56 -1.35 3.57 -13.54
C TYR A 56 -1.31 2.56 -12.39
N CYS A 57 -0.77 3.01 -11.26
CA CYS A 57 -0.69 2.19 -10.07
C CYS A 57 -2.07 1.97 -9.44
N ILE A 58 -2.34 0.74 -9.01
CA ILE A 58 -3.53 0.35 -8.25
C ILE A 58 -3.13 -0.39 -6.98
N ALA A 59 -3.95 -0.31 -5.93
CA ALA A 59 -3.82 -1.16 -4.76
C ALA A 59 -4.39 -2.56 -5.08
N VAL A 60 -3.52 -3.55 -5.22
CA VAL A 60 -3.92 -4.95 -5.52
C VAL A 60 -4.30 -5.68 -4.24
N ASN A 61 -3.59 -5.42 -3.13
CA ASN A 61 -3.82 -6.06 -1.83
C ASN A 61 -3.97 -4.99 -0.72
N PRO A 62 -5.05 -4.20 -0.72
CA PRO A 62 -5.18 -3.05 0.19
C PRO A 62 -5.19 -3.44 1.68
N ASP A 63 -5.63 -4.66 2.02
CA ASP A 63 -5.70 -5.13 3.41
C ASP A 63 -4.34 -5.28 4.10
N ASP A 64 -3.27 -5.47 3.34
CA ASP A 64 -1.90 -5.61 3.86
C ASP A 64 -1.18 -4.25 4.04
N CYS A 65 -1.87 -3.14 3.74
CA CYS A 65 -1.35 -1.80 3.90
C CYS A 65 -1.11 -1.44 5.37
N THR A 66 0.10 -0.99 5.69
CA THR A 66 0.50 -0.60 7.05
C THR A 66 0.67 0.90 7.23
N GLY A 67 0.31 1.70 6.23
CA GLY A 67 0.69 3.12 6.10
C GLY A 67 2.11 3.28 5.60
#